data_AF-A0A1D3DAB0-F1
#
_entry.id   AF-A0A1D3DAB0-F1
#
_cell.length_a   1.000
_cell.length_b   1.000
_cell.length_c   1.000
_cell.angle_alpha   90.00
_cell.angle_beta   90.00
_cell.angle_gamma   90.00
#
_symmetry.space_group_name_H-M   'P 1'
#
loop_
_entity.id
_entity.type
_entity.pdbx_description
1 polymer ?
#
loop_
_entity_poly.entity_id
_entity_poly.type
_entity_poly.pdbx_seq_one_letter_code
_entity_poly.pdbx_strand_id
1 'polypeptide(L)'
;MTLINNLSFFSNYRCGATAVSLLGVNFSAMMGIVGSIGLTALLLLRLLGLFGRYSIAEFMSLGKWVSRLGCIIKWGPWLFAVLALALVCFNFVNLAWILANPHNWCSRRWTPTATVAVENCRLWYRGQAYCLDAAERETITDATVLKSCNDGEMLLDSGFFSFIPKTDDDSCSFSVSAVCKAFKDVLAGTAVDWGAAALSGCQGPVYNAVPEDYQHSANEHSDLYSVSYSLLQLSTLAALLAAAEGPKALAVESTEDAAAALEDCLSCRAASAGKEELRLARLRGTRVPRGAAVSPTTARVLPFGLKRPKSNWHTGIEAGVANILLEGDAGATHPLFCLWKLVSVSP
;
A
#
# COMPACT_ATOMS: atom_id res chain seq x y z
N MET A 1 16.32 -0.51 -1.25
CA MET A 1 15.88 -1.87 -0.84
C MET A 1 16.97 -2.67 -0.11
N THR A 2 17.93 -2.02 0.56
CA THR A 2 19.03 -2.68 1.30
C THR A 2 18.83 -2.67 2.82
N LEU A 3 17.96 -1.80 3.34
CA LEU A 3 17.70 -1.69 4.78
C LEU A 3 16.92 -2.90 5.34
N ILE A 4 15.97 -3.45 4.57
CA ILE A 4 15.16 -4.62 4.97
C ILE A 4 15.98 -5.91 4.92
N ASN A 5 16.92 -6.02 3.98
CA ASN A 5 17.74 -7.22 3.82
C ASN A 5 18.78 -7.39 4.94
N ASN A 6 19.12 -6.33 5.66
CA ASN A 6 20.20 -6.40 6.63
C ASN A 6 19.82 -7.14 7.93
N LEU A 7 18.54 -7.46 8.15
CA LEU A 7 18.00 -8.17 9.33
C LEU A 7 18.38 -7.54 10.70
N SER A 8 19.21 -6.51 10.74
CA SER A 8 19.74 -5.84 11.91
C SER A 8 18.64 -5.15 12.69
N PHE A 9 17.63 -4.60 12.02
CA PHE A 9 16.45 -4.04 12.68
C PHE A 9 15.68 -5.10 13.49
N PHE A 10 15.67 -6.36 13.02
CA PHE A 10 14.94 -7.45 13.66
C PHE A 10 15.76 -8.20 14.72
N SER A 11 17.02 -7.84 14.98
CA SER A 11 17.87 -8.57 15.95
C SER A 11 17.27 -8.59 17.36
N ASN A 12 16.54 -7.54 17.71
CA ASN A 12 15.97 -7.36 19.04
C ASN A 12 14.59 -8.00 19.21
N TYR A 13 14.02 -8.60 18.16
CA TYR A 13 12.66 -9.12 18.17
C TYR A 13 12.66 -10.64 17.97
N ARG A 14 11.83 -11.35 18.74
CA ARG A 14 11.59 -12.79 18.53
C ARG A 14 10.65 -12.95 17.35
N CYS A 15 11.17 -13.51 16.26
CA CYS A 15 10.44 -13.65 15.01
C CYS A 15 10.88 -14.91 14.27
N GLY A 16 9.93 -15.72 13.82
CA GLY A 16 10.21 -16.75 12.83
C GLY A 16 10.60 -16.17 11.47
N ALA A 17 11.31 -16.93 10.65
CA ALA A 17 11.73 -16.50 9.30
C ALA A 17 10.55 -16.07 8.41
N THR A 18 9.42 -16.78 8.51
CA THR A 18 8.18 -16.48 7.77
C THR A 18 7.60 -15.13 8.17
N ALA A 19 7.61 -14.80 9.47
CA ALA A 19 7.12 -13.54 10.00
C ALA A 19 7.94 -12.36 9.47
N VAL A 20 9.27 -12.48 9.48
CA VAL A 20 10.18 -11.44 8.95
C VAL A 20 9.94 -11.23 7.45
N SER A 21 9.80 -12.32 6.68
CA SER A 21 9.51 -12.23 5.25
C SER A 21 8.16 -11.55 4.97
N LEU A 22 7.12 -11.91 5.73
CA LEU A 22 5.79 -11.34 5.60
C LEU A 22 5.80 -9.84 5.91
N LEU A 23 6.43 -9.43 7.01
CA LEU A 23 6.63 -8.02 7.38
C LEU A 23 7.38 -7.25 6.28
N GLY A 24 8.43 -7.84 5.71
CA GLY A 24 9.21 -7.23 4.64
C GLY A 24 8.39 -6.98 3.37
N VAL A 25 7.57 -7.97 2.97
CA VAL A 25 6.65 -7.83 1.82
C VAL A 25 5.57 -6.79 2.13
N ASN A 26 4.99 -6.81 3.33
CA ASN A 26 3.95 -5.88 3.71
C ASN A 26 4.42 -4.43 3.71
N PHE A 27 5.60 -4.17 4.30
CA PHE A 27 6.19 -2.84 4.30
C PHE A 27 6.51 -2.36 2.87
N SER A 28 7.04 -3.25 2.03
CA SER A 28 7.34 -2.93 0.62
C SER A 28 6.08 -2.61 -0.18
N ALA A 29 5.02 -3.40 -0.01
CA ALA A 29 3.73 -3.18 -0.65
C ALA A 29 3.10 -1.85 -0.18
N MET A 30 3.11 -1.57 1.12
CA MET A 30 2.56 -0.33 1.68
C MET A 30 3.31 0.90 1.17
N MET A 31 4.64 0.87 1.17
CA MET A 31 5.46 1.94 0.59
C MET A 31 5.18 2.14 -0.90
N GLY A 32 4.95 1.05 -1.65
CA GLY A 32 4.58 1.10 -3.07
C GLY A 32 3.22 1.76 -3.31
N ILE A 33 2.20 1.39 -2.53
CA ILE A 33 0.85 1.96 -2.65
C ILE A 33 0.86 3.44 -2.24
N VAL A 34 1.41 3.77 -1.06
CA VAL A 34 1.48 5.15 -0.56
C VAL A 34 2.31 6.03 -1.50
N GLY A 35 3.44 5.53 -2.01
CA GLY A 35 4.24 6.24 -3.01
C GLY A 35 3.47 6.52 -4.30
N SER A 36 2.69 5.55 -4.79
CA SER A 36 1.86 5.71 -5.99
C SER A 36 0.74 6.73 -5.79
N ILE A 37 0.09 6.73 -4.61
CA ILE A 37 -0.91 7.72 -4.22
C ILE A 37 -0.28 9.12 -4.19
N GLY A 38 0.88 9.26 -3.52
CA GLY A 38 1.60 10.54 -3.44
C GLY A 38 2.01 11.09 -4.81
N LEU A 39 2.55 10.24 -5.69
CA LEU A 39 2.91 10.62 -7.05
C LEU A 39 1.68 11.05 -7.87
N THR A 40 0.58 10.31 -7.77
CA THR A 40 -0.67 10.64 -8.47
C THR A 40 -1.26 11.96 -7.96
N ALA A 41 -1.25 12.18 -6.65
CA ALA A 41 -1.72 13.43 -6.03
C ALA A 41 -0.88 14.64 -6.47
N LEU A 42 0.45 14.52 -6.47
CA LEU A 42 1.35 15.58 -6.94
C LEU A 42 1.11 15.89 -8.42
N LEU A 43 0.89 14.87 -9.25
CA LEU A 43 0.60 15.04 -10.66
C LEU A 43 -0.73 15.78 -10.88
N LEU A 44 -1.79 15.38 -10.17
CA LEU A 44 -3.10 16.05 -10.22
C LEU A 44 -3.01 17.50 -9.76
N LEU A 45 -2.31 17.77 -8.65
CA LEU A 45 -2.10 19.13 -8.14
C LEU A 45 -1.37 20.02 -9.16
N ARG A 46 -0.36 19.47 -9.84
CA ARG A 46 0.36 20.19 -10.91
C ARG A 46 -0.52 20.46 -12.12
N LEU A 47 -1.36 19.51 -12.51
CA LEU A 47 -2.32 19.69 -13.60
C LEU A 47 -3.32 20.80 -13.27
N LEU A 48 -3.91 20.79 -12.06
CA LEU A 48 -4.82 21.84 -11.60
C LEU A 48 -4.16 23.23 -11.64
N GLY A 49 -2.92 23.34 -11.16
CA GLY A 49 -2.16 24.60 -11.22
C GLY A 49 -1.85 25.07 -12.65
N LEU A 50 -1.72 24.15 -13.60
CA LEU A 50 -1.50 24.47 -15.02
C LEU A 50 -2.79 24.98 -15.68
N PHE A 51 -3.94 24.34 -15.40
CA PHE A 51 -5.25 24.80 -15.88
C PHE A 51 -5.66 26.14 -15.27
N GLY A 52 -5.25 26.43 -14.03
CA GLY A 52 -5.51 27.71 -13.40
C GLY A 52 -4.72 28.89 -14.01
N ARG A 53 -3.68 28.64 -14.82
CA ARG A 53 -2.80 29.69 -15.38
C ARG A 53 -2.88 29.88 -16.89
N TYR A 54 -3.29 28.86 -17.64
CA TYR A 54 -3.30 28.88 -19.10
C TYR A 54 -4.72 28.76 -19.65
N SER A 55 -5.04 29.55 -20.67
CA SER A 55 -6.35 29.48 -21.33
C SER A 55 -6.45 28.24 -22.23
N ILE A 56 -7.66 27.65 -22.33
CA ILE A 56 -7.93 26.46 -23.16
C ILE A 56 -7.51 26.66 -24.63
N ALA A 57 -7.55 27.90 -25.13
CA ALA A 57 -7.14 28.24 -26.50
C ALA A 57 -5.66 27.96 -26.76
N GLU A 58 -4.78 28.20 -25.79
CA GLU A 58 -3.34 27.95 -25.93
C GLU A 58 -3.04 26.44 -25.94
N PHE A 59 -3.83 25.65 -25.21
CA PHE A 59 -3.70 24.19 -25.23
C PHE A 59 -4.00 23.58 -26.58
N MET A 60 -4.94 24.11 -27.36
CA MET A 60 -5.27 23.55 -28.68
C MET A 60 -4.06 23.52 -29.63
N SER A 61 -3.06 24.40 -29.43
CA SER A 61 -1.82 24.40 -30.22
C SER A 61 -0.88 23.23 -29.92
N LEU A 62 -1.01 22.57 -28.76
CA LEU A 62 -0.14 21.46 -28.33
C LEU A 62 -0.45 20.11 -29.01
N GLY A 63 -1.50 20.03 -29.83
CA GLY A 63 -1.81 18.87 -30.66
C GLY A 63 -1.97 17.57 -29.84
N LYS A 64 -1.13 16.56 -30.11
CA LYS A 64 -1.22 15.21 -29.50
C LYS A 64 -1.11 15.21 -27.96
N TRP A 65 -0.46 16.21 -27.37
CA TRP A 65 -0.30 16.30 -25.91
C TRP A 65 -1.60 16.62 -25.19
N VAL A 66 -2.53 17.35 -25.82
CA VAL A 66 -3.86 17.64 -25.27
C VAL A 66 -4.65 16.36 -25.03
N SER A 67 -4.59 15.42 -25.98
CA SER A 67 -5.26 14.13 -25.86
C SER A 67 -4.72 13.32 -24.67
N ARG A 68 -3.40 13.34 -24.45
CA ARG A 68 -2.76 12.67 -23.31
C ARG A 68 -3.14 13.32 -21.99
N LEU A 69 -3.10 14.65 -21.90
CA LEU A 69 -3.51 15.39 -20.70
C LEU A 69 -4.99 15.17 -20.38
N GLY A 70 -5.87 15.21 -21.38
CA GLY A 70 -7.30 14.92 -21.23
C GLY A 70 -7.55 13.51 -20.70
N CYS A 71 -6.77 12.52 -21.16
CA CYS A 71 -6.81 11.16 -20.61
C CYS A 71 -6.43 11.14 -19.13
N ILE A 72 -5.33 11.80 -18.75
CA ILE A 72 -4.86 11.82 -17.36
C ILE A 72 -5.84 12.55 -16.43
N ILE A 73 -6.45 13.65 -16.87
CA ILE A 73 -7.44 14.38 -16.05
C ILE A 73 -8.70 13.54 -15.85
N LYS A 74 -9.15 12.85 -16.90
CA LYS A 74 -10.35 12.01 -16.84
C LYS A 74 -10.13 10.78 -15.95
N TRP A 75 -8.99 10.11 -16.08
CA TRP A 75 -8.73 8.84 -15.40
C TRP A 75 -7.91 8.96 -14.11
N GLY A 76 -7.23 10.09 -13.90
CA GLY A 76 -6.36 10.32 -12.74
C GLY A 76 -7.09 10.27 -11.40
N PRO A 77 -8.23 10.99 -11.21
CA PRO A 77 -9.02 10.89 -9.99
C PRO A 77 -9.54 9.47 -9.74
N TRP A 78 -9.92 8.75 -10.81
CA TRP A 78 -10.35 7.35 -10.70
C TRP A 78 -9.21 6.44 -10.26
N LEU A 79 -8.02 6.58 -10.85
CA LEU A 79 -6.82 5.85 -10.43
C LEU A 79 -6.46 6.13 -8.96
N PHE A 80 -6.54 7.39 -8.54
CA PHE A 80 -6.31 7.79 -7.15
C PHE A 80 -7.30 7.09 -6.20
N ALA A 81 -8.60 7.09 -6.54
CA ALA A 81 -9.63 6.41 -5.75
C ALA A 81 -9.38 4.89 -5.65
N VAL A 82 -8.99 4.24 -6.75
CA VAL A 82 -8.65 2.80 -6.75
C VAL A 82 -7.44 2.51 -5.87
N LEU A 83 -6.39 3.34 -5.93
CA LEU A 83 -5.20 3.19 -5.09
C LEU A 83 -5.52 3.41 -3.60
N ALA A 84 -6.36 4.40 -3.28
CA ALA A 84 -6.82 4.66 -1.93
C ALA A 84 -7.66 3.50 -1.37
N LEU A 85 -8.57 2.93 -2.18
CA LEU A 85 -9.34 1.75 -1.79
C LEU A 85 -8.44 0.53 -1.58
N ALA A 86 -7.46 0.31 -2.47
CA ALA A 86 -6.48 -0.76 -2.32
C ALA A 86 -5.68 -0.61 -1.01
N LEU A 87 -5.30 0.61 -0.62
CA LEU A 87 -4.65 0.89 0.65
C LEU A 87 -5.55 0.49 1.84
N VAL A 88 -6.84 0.85 1.81
CA VAL A 88 -7.80 0.47 2.87
C VAL A 88 -7.94 -1.04 2.98
N CYS A 89 -8.17 -1.73 1.86
CA CYS A 89 -8.28 -3.19 1.85
C CYS A 89 -7.01 -3.85 2.37
N PHE A 90 -5.84 -3.36 1.94
CA PHE A 90 -4.55 -3.87 2.40
C PHE A 90 -4.36 -3.68 3.91
N ASN A 91 -4.67 -2.51 4.44
CA ASN A 91 -4.58 -2.25 5.88
C ASN A 91 -5.57 -3.12 6.67
N PHE A 92 -6.78 -3.34 6.16
CA PHE A 92 -7.77 -4.20 6.80
C PHE A 92 -7.28 -5.66 6.89
N VAL A 93 -6.69 -6.20 5.82
CA VAL A 93 -6.12 -7.55 5.82
C VAL A 93 -4.98 -7.65 6.83
N ASN A 94 -4.09 -6.66 6.89
CA ASN A 94 -2.99 -6.64 7.87
C ASN A 94 -3.51 -6.55 9.30
N LEU A 95 -4.51 -5.70 9.57
CA LEU A 95 -5.12 -5.58 10.88
C LEU A 95 -5.79 -6.88 11.31
N ALA A 96 -6.56 -7.50 10.43
CA ALA A 96 -7.21 -8.79 10.69
C ALA A 96 -6.16 -9.88 11.00
N TRP A 97 -5.04 -9.90 10.27
CA TRP A 97 -3.97 -10.85 10.51
C TRP A 97 -3.28 -10.65 11.87
N ILE A 98 -2.96 -9.40 12.22
CA ILE A 98 -2.35 -9.04 13.51
C ILE A 98 -3.24 -9.50 14.67
N LEU A 99 -4.55 -9.30 14.55
CA LEU A 99 -5.52 -9.71 15.57
C LEU A 99 -5.72 -11.23 15.63
N ALA A 100 -5.72 -11.91 14.47
CA ALA A 100 -5.91 -13.35 14.41
C ALA A 100 -4.69 -14.14 14.90
N ASN A 101 -3.47 -13.63 14.67
CA ASN A 101 -2.24 -14.34 15.06
C ASN A 101 -1.11 -13.38 15.46
N PRO A 102 -1.14 -12.84 16.71
CA PRO A 102 -0.14 -11.88 17.18
C PRO A 102 1.25 -12.49 17.35
N HIS A 103 1.36 -13.82 17.50
CA HIS A 103 2.64 -14.51 17.60
C HIS A 103 3.45 -14.45 16.30
N ASN A 104 2.76 -14.40 15.15
CA ASN A 104 3.39 -14.29 13.83
C ASN A 104 3.90 -12.88 13.50
N TRP A 105 3.74 -11.89 14.39
CA TRP A 105 4.03 -10.48 14.10
C TRP A 105 5.18 -9.90 14.92
N CYS A 106 6.14 -10.73 15.32
CA CYS A 106 7.29 -10.27 16.11
C CYS A 106 6.89 -9.54 17.40
N SER A 107 5.82 -10.02 18.04
CA SER A 107 5.19 -9.31 19.15
C SER A 107 6.03 -9.27 20.42
N ARG A 108 7.13 -10.03 20.50
CA ARG A 108 7.99 -10.12 21.68
C ARG A 108 9.41 -9.67 21.40
N ARG A 109 10.05 -9.10 22.43
CA ARG A 109 11.41 -8.55 22.39
C ARG A 109 12.39 -9.43 23.18
N TRP A 110 13.58 -9.64 22.64
CA TRP A 110 14.69 -10.31 23.33
C TRP A 110 15.28 -9.41 24.43
N THR A 111 15.80 -10.01 25.51
CA THR A 111 16.66 -9.28 26.45
C THR A 111 17.99 -8.89 25.78
N PRO A 112 18.70 -7.86 26.28
CA PRO A 112 20.02 -7.47 25.74
C PRO A 112 21.04 -8.62 25.73
N THR A 113 20.98 -9.51 26.71
CA THR A 113 21.85 -10.70 26.75
C THR A 113 21.43 -11.74 25.70
N ALA A 114 20.13 -11.94 25.48
CA ALA A 114 19.61 -12.87 24.47
C ALA A 114 19.87 -12.40 23.03
N THR A 115 19.98 -11.09 22.79
CA THR A 115 20.35 -10.59 21.46
C THR A 115 21.74 -11.07 21.02
N VAL A 116 22.64 -11.37 21.98
CA VAL A 116 23.96 -11.94 21.67
C VAL A 116 23.84 -13.35 21.07
N ALA A 117 22.85 -14.16 21.46
CA ALA A 117 22.60 -15.45 20.82
C ALA A 117 22.19 -15.29 19.34
N VAL A 118 21.33 -14.31 19.05
CA VAL A 118 20.92 -13.96 17.68
C VAL A 118 22.14 -13.52 16.86
N GLU A 119 23.01 -12.69 17.42
CA GLU A 119 24.23 -12.22 16.77
C GLU A 119 25.22 -13.36 16.52
N ASN A 120 25.44 -14.23 17.50
CA ASN A 120 26.29 -15.41 17.36
C ASN A 120 25.75 -16.38 16.29
N CYS A 121 24.43 -16.60 16.25
CA CYS A 121 23.79 -17.36 15.17
C CYS A 121 24.07 -16.74 13.81
N ARG A 122 23.91 -15.42 13.67
CA ARG A 122 24.18 -14.74 12.41
C ARG A 122 25.66 -14.78 12.03
N LEU A 123 26.58 -14.65 12.98
CA LEU A 123 28.02 -14.78 12.73
C LEU A 123 28.37 -16.18 12.23
N TRP A 124 27.76 -17.21 12.82
CA TRP A 124 27.93 -18.60 12.42
C TRP A 124 27.45 -18.83 10.99
N TYR A 125 26.18 -18.58 10.70
CA TYR A 125 25.57 -18.85 9.38
C TYR A 125 25.95 -17.84 8.29
N ARG A 126 26.65 -16.73 8.63
CA ARG A 126 27.34 -15.88 7.64
C ARG A 126 28.74 -16.37 7.30
N GLY A 127 29.23 -17.42 7.95
CA GLY A 127 30.62 -17.88 7.80
C GLY A 127 31.63 -16.87 8.35
N GLN A 128 31.23 -16.00 9.29
CA GLN A 128 32.07 -14.94 9.87
C GLN A 128 32.59 -15.31 11.26
N ALA A 129 32.20 -16.46 11.81
CA ALA A 129 32.70 -16.93 13.09
C ALA A 129 34.20 -17.29 13.00
N TYR A 130 34.98 -16.93 14.03
CA TYR A 130 36.44 -16.92 13.97
C TYR A 130 37.07 -18.32 13.87
N CYS A 131 36.35 -19.37 14.29
CA CYS A 131 36.82 -20.75 14.29
C CYS A 131 36.50 -21.52 13.00
N LEU A 132 35.91 -20.88 11.98
CA LEU A 132 35.54 -21.52 10.72
C LEU A 132 36.67 -21.43 9.68
N ASP A 133 37.07 -22.59 9.17
CA ASP A 133 38.01 -22.72 8.06
C ASP A 133 37.35 -22.33 6.73
N ALA A 134 38.16 -22.01 5.71
CA ALA A 134 37.65 -21.54 4.42
C ALA A 134 36.66 -22.52 3.76
N ALA A 135 36.93 -23.83 3.86
CA ALA A 135 36.03 -24.87 3.36
C ALA A 135 34.72 -24.95 4.14
N GLU A 136 34.77 -24.78 5.46
CA GLU A 136 33.58 -24.85 6.32
C GLU A 136 32.65 -23.65 6.09
N ARG A 137 33.22 -22.46 5.84
CA ARG A 137 32.44 -21.25 5.54
C ARG A 137 31.52 -21.44 4.35
N GLU A 138 31.99 -22.10 3.28
CA GLU A 138 31.17 -22.34 2.10
C GLU A 138 30.01 -23.31 2.40
N THR A 139 30.23 -24.29 3.28
CA THR A 139 29.20 -25.27 3.65
C THR A 139 28.17 -24.73 4.64
N ILE A 140 28.57 -23.84 5.54
CA ILE A 140 27.72 -23.32 6.63
C ILE A 140 26.96 -22.07 6.21
N THR A 141 27.42 -21.36 5.16
CA THR A 141 26.75 -20.15 4.69
C THR A 141 25.41 -20.49 4.07
N ASP A 142 24.36 -20.41 4.89
CA ASP A 142 22.99 -20.67 4.49
C ASP A 142 22.12 -19.43 4.74
N ALA A 143 21.79 -18.75 3.63
CA ALA A 143 20.94 -17.56 3.66
C ALA A 143 19.49 -17.86 4.11
N THR A 144 19.04 -19.11 4.04
CA THR A 144 17.72 -19.51 4.53
C THR A 144 17.71 -19.62 6.05
N VAL A 145 18.71 -20.29 6.62
CA VAL A 145 18.86 -20.44 8.09
C VAL A 145 19.19 -19.12 8.76
N LEU A 146 19.92 -18.23 8.08
CA LEU A 146 20.20 -16.89 8.58
C LEU A 146 18.93 -16.09 8.91
N LYS A 147 17.83 -16.32 8.19
CA LYS A 147 16.53 -15.68 8.45
C LYS A 147 15.83 -16.24 9.69
N SER A 148 16.18 -17.47 10.09
CA SER A 148 15.66 -18.16 11.26
C SER A 148 16.43 -17.85 12.54
N CYS A 149 17.55 -17.14 12.50
CA CYS A 149 18.33 -16.78 13.69
C CYS A 149 17.59 -15.88 14.70
N ASN A 150 16.41 -15.35 14.37
CA ASN A 150 15.55 -14.62 15.31
C ASN A 150 14.48 -15.52 15.97
N ASP A 151 14.41 -16.79 15.56
CA ASP A 151 13.46 -17.76 16.08
C ASP A 151 14.00 -18.37 17.38
N GLY A 152 13.21 -18.26 18.44
CA GLY A 152 13.58 -18.73 19.76
C GLY A 152 13.78 -20.24 19.83
N GLU A 153 12.95 -21.00 19.11
CA GLU A 153 13.06 -22.47 19.11
C GLU A 153 14.37 -22.90 18.43
N MET A 154 14.68 -22.28 17.28
CA MET A 154 15.92 -22.56 16.56
C MET A 154 17.17 -22.22 17.37
N LEU A 155 17.16 -21.10 18.10
CA LEU A 155 18.26 -20.70 18.97
C LEU A 155 18.45 -21.66 20.15
N LEU A 156 17.34 -22.17 20.70
CA LEU A 156 17.36 -23.15 21.79
C LEU A 156 17.84 -24.51 21.30
N ASP A 157 17.24 -25.04 20.24
CA ASP A 157 17.56 -26.35 19.65
C ASP A 157 19.02 -26.44 19.18
N SER A 158 19.55 -25.34 18.66
CA SER A 158 20.94 -25.27 18.21
C SER A 158 21.92 -24.92 19.34
N GLY A 159 21.44 -24.71 20.57
CA GLY A 159 22.27 -24.47 21.76
C GLY A 159 22.88 -23.07 21.87
N PHE A 160 22.46 -22.10 21.05
CA PHE A 160 23.02 -20.74 21.06
C PHE A 160 22.81 -20.01 22.39
N PHE A 161 21.73 -20.31 23.12
CA PHE A 161 21.49 -19.71 24.44
C PHE A 161 22.54 -20.09 25.50
N SER A 162 23.33 -21.15 25.27
CA SER A 162 24.44 -21.50 26.18
C SER A 162 25.62 -20.52 26.07
N PHE A 163 25.66 -19.75 24.98
CA PHE A 163 26.74 -18.82 24.62
C PHE A 163 26.27 -17.36 24.69
N ILE A 164 25.33 -17.04 25.57
CA ILE A 164 25.02 -15.66 25.94
C ILE A 164 25.89 -15.22 27.12
N PRO A 165 26.19 -13.92 27.26
CA PRO A 165 26.95 -13.43 28.40
C PRO A 165 26.08 -13.39 29.66
N LYS A 166 26.69 -13.65 30.82
CA LYS A 166 26.04 -13.53 32.15
C LYS A 166 25.78 -12.08 32.53
N THR A 167 26.59 -11.17 32.02
CA THR A 167 26.53 -9.73 32.21
C THR A 167 26.39 -9.03 30.87
N ASP A 168 26.15 -7.72 30.87
CA ASP A 168 26.02 -6.94 29.62
C ASP A 168 27.41 -6.65 29.00
N ASP A 169 28.18 -7.71 28.70
CA ASP A 169 29.52 -7.65 28.14
C ASP A 169 29.72 -8.59 26.94
N ASP A 170 30.68 -8.27 26.06
CA ASP A 170 30.94 -9.02 24.83
C ASP A 170 31.75 -10.31 25.03
N SER A 171 31.87 -10.80 26.27
CA SER A 171 32.74 -11.92 26.62
C SER A 171 32.35 -13.25 25.96
N CYS A 172 31.11 -13.37 25.46
CA CYS A 172 30.56 -14.60 24.86
C CYS A 172 30.21 -14.48 23.39
N SER A 173 30.94 -13.63 22.68
CA SER A 173 30.80 -13.49 21.23
C SER A 173 31.57 -14.57 20.47
N PHE A 174 31.04 -15.04 19.34
CA PHE A 174 31.73 -15.94 18.39
C PHE A 174 32.87 -15.25 17.61
N SER A 175 33.07 -13.95 17.84
CA SER A 175 34.29 -13.25 17.46
C SER A 175 35.51 -13.73 18.27
N VAL A 176 35.30 -14.30 19.46
CA VAL A 176 36.35 -14.88 20.30
C VAL A 176 36.60 -16.34 19.89
N SER A 177 37.83 -16.66 19.47
CA SER A 177 38.18 -17.99 18.95
C SER A 177 37.84 -19.14 19.93
N ALA A 178 38.07 -18.95 21.22
CA ALA A 178 37.81 -19.96 22.24
C ALA A 178 36.31 -20.25 22.41
N VAL A 179 35.47 -19.23 22.41
CA VAL A 179 34.00 -19.35 22.49
C VAL A 179 33.46 -20.05 21.25
N CYS A 180 33.92 -19.64 20.06
CA CYS A 180 33.53 -20.26 18.80
C CYS A 180 33.89 -21.75 18.74
N LYS A 181 35.12 -22.11 19.17
CA LYS A 181 35.55 -23.52 19.24
C LYS A 181 34.69 -24.34 20.20
N ALA A 182 34.41 -23.80 21.38
CA ALA A 182 33.52 -24.45 22.34
C ALA A 182 32.12 -24.69 21.76
N PHE A 183 31.57 -23.75 20.98
CA PHE A 183 30.30 -23.97 20.28
C PHE A 183 30.39 -25.08 19.23
N LYS A 184 31.47 -25.11 18.45
CA LYS A 184 31.74 -26.19 17.49
C LYS A 184 31.81 -27.56 18.18
N ASP A 185 32.41 -27.61 19.38
CA ASP A 185 32.48 -28.83 20.20
C ASP A 185 31.09 -29.26 20.68
N VAL A 186 30.22 -28.32 21.09
CA VAL A 186 28.80 -28.63 21.42
C VAL A 186 28.07 -29.23 20.21
N LEU A 187 28.22 -28.65 19.02
CA LEU A 187 27.59 -29.20 17.81
C LEU A 187 28.11 -30.59 17.43
N ALA A 188 29.37 -30.90 17.76
CA ALA A 188 29.98 -32.21 17.56
C ALA A 188 29.60 -33.23 18.64
N GLY A 189 28.86 -32.82 19.69
CA GLY A 189 28.53 -33.67 20.84
C GLY A 189 29.71 -33.89 21.80
N THR A 190 30.76 -33.08 21.70
CA THR A 190 31.93 -33.13 22.58
C THR A 190 31.65 -32.37 23.89
N ALA A 191 32.15 -32.90 25.01
CA ALA A 191 32.01 -32.24 26.30
C ALA A 191 32.82 -30.92 26.34
N VAL A 192 32.16 -29.84 26.75
CA VAL A 192 32.77 -28.51 26.91
C VAL A 192 33.07 -28.23 28.38
N ASP A 193 34.29 -27.78 28.67
CA ASP A 193 34.68 -27.31 30.00
C ASP A 193 34.22 -25.86 30.21
N TRP A 194 33.00 -25.70 30.72
CA TRP A 194 32.43 -24.40 31.05
C TRP A 194 33.13 -23.68 32.21
N GLY A 195 34.03 -24.35 32.94
CA GLY A 195 34.86 -23.74 33.99
C GLY A 195 36.09 -23.01 33.44
N ALA A 196 36.42 -23.18 32.15
CA ALA A 196 37.55 -22.53 31.53
C ALA A 196 37.44 -20.99 31.60
N ALA A 197 38.56 -20.31 31.85
CA ALA A 197 38.61 -18.85 31.98
C ALA A 197 37.99 -18.14 30.76
N ALA A 198 38.19 -18.68 29.56
CA ALA A 198 37.65 -18.13 28.31
C ALA A 198 36.12 -18.26 28.17
N LEU A 199 35.46 -19.15 28.92
CA LEU A 199 34.00 -19.36 28.92
C LEU A 199 33.34 -18.87 30.22
N SER A 200 34.11 -18.36 31.17
CA SER A 200 33.64 -17.93 32.49
C SER A 200 32.53 -16.87 32.43
N GLY A 201 32.59 -15.98 31.44
CA GLY A 201 31.57 -14.96 31.17
C GLY A 201 30.28 -15.51 30.54
N CYS A 202 30.28 -16.76 30.08
CA CYS A 202 29.13 -17.34 29.36
C CYS A 202 28.18 -18.02 30.30
N GLN A 203 26.90 -17.97 29.95
CA GLN A 203 25.81 -18.55 30.71
C GLN A 203 26.08 -20.02 31.05
N GLY A 204 26.62 -20.76 30.07
CA GLY A 204 26.92 -22.17 30.24
C GLY A 204 25.77 -23.06 29.80
N PRO A 205 25.78 -24.35 30.18
CA PRO A 205 24.79 -25.30 29.70
C PRO A 205 23.42 -24.92 30.24
N VAL A 206 22.48 -24.73 29.33
CA VAL A 206 21.12 -24.35 29.65
C VAL A 206 20.26 -25.61 29.75
N TYR A 207 19.78 -25.92 30.96
CA TYR A 207 18.87 -27.05 31.19
C TYR A 207 17.45 -26.55 31.38
N ASN A 208 16.50 -27.10 30.63
CA ASN A 208 15.07 -26.79 30.71
C ASN A 208 14.67 -25.33 30.47
N ALA A 209 15.50 -24.52 29.80
CA ALA A 209 15.05 -23.19 29.42
C ALA A 209 14.00 -23.27 28.32
N VAL A 210 13.05 -22.37 28.40
CA VAL A 210 12.12 -22.09 27.32
C VAL A 210 12.50 -20.76 26.69
N PRO A 211 12.26 -20.52 25.39
CA PRO A 211 12.65 -19.27 24.76
C PRO A 211 11.93 -18.04 25.33
N GLU A 212 10.89 -18.24 26.13
CA GLU A 212 10.20 -17.24 26.95
C GLU A 212 11.09 -16.64 28.04
N ASP A 213 12.02 -17.42 28.60
CA ASP A 213 12.87 -16.98 29.73
C ASP A 213 13.84 -15.86 29.33
N TYR A 214 14.09 -15.74 28.02
CA TYR A 214 15.02 -14.79 27.42
C TYR A 214 14.32 -13.53 26.88
N GLN A 215 13.07 -13.29 27.27
CA GLN A 215 12.26 -12.16 26.82
C GLN A 215 12.27 -11.04 27.85
N HIS A 216 12.23 -9.79 27.37
CA HIS A 216 12.23 -8.63 28.26
C HIS A 216 10.99 -8.59 29.18
N SER A 217 9.85 -9.08 28.68
CA SER A 217 8.59 -9.16 29.41
C SER A 217 7.66 -10.14 28.69
N ALA A 218 6.97 -10.98 29.46
CA ALA A 218 6.00 -11.94 28.92
C ALA A 218 4.67 -11.29 28.49
N ASN A 219 4.37 -10.09 29.02
CA ASN A 219 3.08 -9.41 28.85
C ASN A 219 3.17 -8.10 28.05
N GLU A 220 4.37 -7.60 27.76
CA GLU A 220 4.55 -6.38 26.96
C GLU A 220 4.65 -6.72 25.47
N HIS A 221 3.81 -6.07 24.69
CA HIS A 221 3.91 -6.10 23.24
C HIS A 221 5.11 -5.27 22.78
N SER A 222 5.78 -5.75 21.74
CA SER A 222 6.92 -5.07 21.15
C SER A 222 6.54 -3.68 20.61
N ASP A 223 7.47 -2.71 20.68
CA ASP A 223 7.26 -1.37 20.13
C ASP A 223 6.85 -1.43 18.64
N LEU A 224 7.41 -2.40 17.91
CA LEU A 224 7.06 -2.66 16.52
C LEU A 224 5.59 -3.03 16.35
N TYR A 225 5.03 -3.88 17.21
CA TYR A 225 3.62 -4.23 17.20
C TYR A 225 2.75 -3.00 17.48
N SER A 226 3.08 -2.25 18.54
CA SER A 226 2.33 -1.06 18.95
C SER A 226 2.33 0.04 17.88
N VAL A 227 3.49 0.30 17.26
CA VAL A 227 3.64 1.27 16.18
C VAL A 227 2.92 0.79 14.92
N SER A 228 3.06 -0.48 14.54
CA SER A 228 2.38 -1.04 13.36
C SER A 228 0.87 -0.95 13.49
N TYR A 229 0.34 -1.32 14.66
CA TYR A 229 -1.08 -1.24 14.94
C TYR A 229 -1.60 0.21 14.90
N SER A 230 -0.90 1.14 15.54
CA SER A 230 -1.27 2.56 15.58
C SER A 230 -1.25 3.20 14.18
N LEU A 231 -0.23 2.88 13.37
CA LEU A 231 -0.13 3.36 11.98
C LEU A 231 -1.23 2.79 11.09
N LEU A 232 -1.54 1.51 11.24
CA LEU A 232 -2.64 0.87 10.52
C LEU A 232 -3.96 1.58 10.85
N GLN A 233 -4.26 1.77 12.13
CA GLN A 233 -5.48 2.47 12.57
C GLN A 233 -5.56 3.90 12.02
N LEU A 234 -4.49 4.68 12.15
CA LEU A 234 -4.45 6.06 11.67
C LEU A 234 -4.64 6.13 10.16
N SER A 235 -3.99 5.24 9.40
CA SER A 235 -4.11 5.21 7.94
C SER A 235 -5.51 4.79 7.47
N THR A 236 -6.17 3.85 8.14
CA THR A 236 -7.57 3.51 7.85
C THR A 236 -8.51 4.67 8.17
N LEU A 237 -8.31 5.37 9.29
CA LEU A 237 -9.13 6.51 9.67
C LEU A 237 -8.99 7.65 8.66
N ALA A 238 -7.77 7.97 8.24
CA ALA A 238 -7.50 9.01 7.24
C ALA A 238 -8.16 8.68 5.89
N ALA A 239 -8.08 7.42 5.45
CA ALA A 239 -8.71 6.99 4.21
C ALA A 239 -10.25 7.02 4.28
N LEU A 240 -10.83 6.65 5.43
CA LEU A 240 -12.27 6.75 5.67
C LEU A 240 -12.75 8.21 5.69
N LEU A 241 -12.00 9.11 6.33
CA LEU A 241 -12.29 10.55 6.34
C LEU A 241 -12.25 11.12 4.91
N ALA A 242 -11.22 10.79 4.13
CA ALA A 242 -11.13 11.21 2.73
C ALA A 242 -12.31 10.69 1.89
N ALA A 243 -12.76 9.46 2.14
CA ALA A 243 -13.93 8.89 1.47
C ALA A 243 -15.25 9.57 1.90
N ALA A 244 -15.37 9.99 3.16
CA ALA A 244 -16.56 10.66 3.69
C ALA A 244 -16.72 12.10 3.16
N GLU A 245 -15.62 12.81 2.90
CA GLU A 245 -15.62 14.17 2.37
C GLU A 245 -15.78 14.24 0.84
N GLY A 246 -15.28 13.22 0.12
CA GLY A 246 -15.31 13.14 -1.34
C GLY A 246 -16.68 13.38 -2.03
N PRO A 247 -17.81 12.81 -1.56
CA PRO A 247 -19.09 13.00 -2.27
C PRO A 247 -19.67 14.41 -2.11
N LYS A 248 -19.26 15.19 -1.10
CA LYS A 248 -19.79 16.55 -0.89
C LYS A 248 -19.06 17.60 -1.74
N ALA A 249 -17.75 17.44 -1.95
CA ALA A 249 -16.98 18.38 -2.78
C ALA A 249 -17.29 18.22 -4.28
N LEU A 250 -17.42 16.97 -4.76
CA LEU A 250 -17.73 16.70 -6.18
C LEU A 250 -19.18 17.02 -6.57
N ALA A 251 -20.13 16.94 -5.63
CA ALA A 251 -21.54 17.24 -5.91
C ALA A 251 -21.81 18.75 -6.05
N VAL A 252 -21.02 19.60 -5.39
CA VAL A 252 -21.22 21.06 -5.43
C VAL A 252 -20.65 21.67 -6.71
N GLU A 253 -19.48 21.19 -7.17
CA GLU A 253 -18.82 21.72 -8.38
C GLU A 253 -19.42 21.13 -9.68
N SER A 254 -19.92 19.89 -9.63
CA SER A 254 -20.53 19.23 -10.81
C SER A 254 -21.86 19.83 -11.26
N THR A 255 -22.62 20.52 -10.41
CA THR A 255 -23.97 20.99 -10.81
C THR A 255 -23.96 22.37 -11.45
N GLU A 256 -23.06 23.26 -11.05
CA GLU A 256 -22.96 24.60 -11.65
C GLU A 256 -22.07 24.60 -12.90
N ASP A 257 -20.93 23.91 -12.87
CA ASP A 257 -20.01 23.91 -14.02
C ASP A 257 -20.47 22.97 -15.15
N ALA A 258 -21.16 21.87 -14.85
CA ALA A 258 -21.75 21.04 -15.90
C ALA A 258 -22.95 21.72 -16.57
N ALA A 259 -23.69 22.57 -15.86
CA ALA A 259 -24.77 23.35 -16.45
C ALA A 259 -24.21 24.44 -17.39
N ALA A 260 -23.15 25.14 -16.96
CA ALA A 260 -22.47 26.14 -17.78
C ALA A 260 -21.77 25.51 -19.02
N ALA A 261 -21.08 24.38 -18.85
CA ALA A 261 -20.41 23.69 -19.96
C ALA A 261 -21.40 23.07 -20.97
N LEU A 262 -22.60 22.66 -20.51
CA LEU A 262 -23.65 22.17 -21.40
C LEU A 262 -24.29 23.30 -22.20
N GLU A 263 -24.49 24.49 -21.61
CA GLU A 263 -24.94 25.69 -22.33
C GLU A 263 -23.92 26.14 -23.39
N ASP A 264 -22.63 26.14 -23.06
CA ASP A 264 -21.57 26.48 -24.03
C ASP A 264 -21.45 25.44 -25.16
N CYS A 265 -21.61 24.14 -24.85
CA CYS A 265 -21.65 23.10 -25.89
C CYS A 265 -22.87 23.20 -26.82
N LEU A 266 -24.04 23.55 -26.29
CA LEU A 266 -25.26 23.77 -27.09
C LEU A 266 -25.12 25.01 -27.99
N SER A 267 -24.49 26.08 -27.47
CA SER A 267 -24.15 27.29 -28.23
C SER A 267 -23.19 26.99 -29.41
N CYS A 268 -22.12 26.22 -29.17
CA CYS A 268 -21.18 25.83 -30.23
C CYS A 268 -21.80 24.87 -31.27
N ARG A 269 -22.73 23.99 -30.87
CA ARG A 269 -23.42 23.09 -31.81
C ARG A 269 -24.39 23.85 -32.73
N ALA A 270 -25.08 24.87 -32.21
CA ALA A 270 -25.94 25.74 -33.02
C ALA A 270 -25.12 26.56 -34.05
N ALA A 271 -23.94 27.05 -33.65
CA ALA A 271 -23.07 27.84 -34.54
C ALA A 271 -22.41 27.00 -35.65
N SER A 272 -22.13 25.71 -35.40
CA SER A 272 -21.57 24.80 -36.41
C SER A 272 -22.63 24.28 -37.40
N ALA A 273 -23.84 23.98 -36.94
CA ALA A 273 -24.96 23.61 -37.82
C ALA A 273 -25.30 24.73 -38.84
N GLY A 274 -25.26 26.00 -38.43
CA GLY A 274 -25.48 27.13 -39.32
C GLY A 274 -24.38 27.30 -40.38
N LYS A 275 -23.13 26.94 -40.08
CA LYS A 275 -22.01 26.99 -41.06
C LYS A 275 -22.05 25.85 -42.07
N GLU A 276 -22.58 24.69 -41.69
CA GLU A 276 -22.69 23.52 -42.56
C GLU A 276 -23.83 23.69 -43.59
N GLU A 277 -24.99 24.21 -43.16
CA GLU A 277 -26.09 24.64 -44.03
C GLU A 277 -25.63 25.71 -45.04
N LEU A 278 -24.85 26.70 -44.61
CA LEU A 278 -24.33 27.75 -45.50
C LEU A 278 -23.29 27.22 -46.51
N ARG A 279 -22.51 26.20 -46.14
CA ARG A 279 -21.58 25.50 -47.04
C ARG A 279 -22.32 24.62 -48.04
N LEU A 280 -23.35 23.89 -47.61
CA LEU A 280 -24.21 23.07 -48.48
C LEU A 280 -25.01 23.92 -49.47
N ALA A 281 -25.51 25.09 -49.05
CA ALA A 281 -26.19 26.04 -49.95
C ALA A 281 -25.24 26.64 -51.01
N ARG A 282 -23.96 26.84 -50.67
CA ARG A 282 -22.95 27.34 -51.61
C ARG A 282 -22.49 26.26 -52.60
N LEU A 283 -22.47 24.99 -52.20
CA LEU A 283 -22.14 23.86 -53.06
C LEU A 283 -23.28 23.46 -54.01
N ARG A 284 -24.55 23.71 -53.64
CA ARG A 284 -25.71 23.46 -54.50
C ARG A 284 -25.93 24.51 -55.61
N GLY A 285 -25.06 25.51 -55.74
CA GLY A 285 -25.15 26.51 -56.81
C GLY A 285 -26.41 27.39 -56.78
N THR A 286 -27.19 27.33 -55.70
CA THR A 286 -28.35 28.17 -55.50
C THR A 286 -27.89 29.61 -55.25
N ARG A 287 -28.12 30.50 -56.22
CA ARG A 287 -27.99 31.95 -56.03
C ARG A 287 -28.94 32.38 -54.93
N VAL A 288 -28.39 32.72 -53.76
CA VAL A 288 -29.13 33.45 -52.73
C VAL A 288 -29.42 34.85 -53.29
N PRO A 289 -30.69 35.28 -53.40
CA PRO A 289 -31.02 36.61 -53.90
C PRO A 289 -30.46 37.66 -52.94
N ARG A 290 -29.59 38.54 -53.45
CA ARG A 290 -29.20 39.79 -52.79
C ARG A 290 -30.40 40.72 -52.83
N GLY A 291 -31.22 40.71 -51.78
CA GLY A 291 -32.35 41.63 -51.66
C GLY A 291 -33.53 41.06 -50.91
N ALA A 292 -33.33 40.58 -49.69
CA ALA A 292 -34.41 40.41 -48.74
C ALA A 292 -33.88 40.85 -47.37
N ALA A 293 -34.29 42.04 -46.94
CA ALA A 293 -34.21 42.41 -45.54
C ALA A 293 -35.05 41.38 -44.76
N VAL A 294 -34.38 40.50 -44.02
CA VAL A 294 -35.03 39.57 -43.12
C VAL A 294 -35.49 40.41 -41.92
N SER A 295 -36.78 40.76 -41.95
CA SER A 295 -37.50 41.22 -40.76
C SER A 295 -37.37 40.15 -39.66
N PRO A 296 -37.16 40.52 -38.39
CA PRO A 296 -37.03 39.56 -37.30
C PRO A 296 -38.39 38.90 -37.08
N THR A 297 -38.59 37.74 -37.70
CA THR A 297 -39.74 36.90 -37.42
C THR A 297 -39.55 36.35 -36.01
N THR A 298 -40.40 36.85 -35.13
CA THR A 298 -40.63 36.43 -33.76
C THR A 298 -40.62 34.90 -33.67
N ALA A 299 -39.52 34.34 -33.16
CA ALA A 299 -39.49 32.95 -32.73
C ALA A 299 -40.45 32.84 -31.53
N ARG A 300 -41.64 32.32 -31.79
CA ARG A 300 -42.64 32.01 -30.77
C ARG A 300 -42.09 30.86 -29.93
N VAL A 301 -41.45 31.21 -28.81
CA VAL A 301 -41.09 30.27 -27.76
C VAL A 301 -42.40 29.66 -27.24
N LEU A 302 -42.61 28.38 -27.51
CA LEU A 302 -43.64 27.59 -26.84
C LEU A 302 -43.27 27.54 -25.35
N PRO A 303 -44.16 27.94 -24.42
CA PRO A 303 -43.90 27.73 -23.01
C PRO A 303 -44.04 26.24 -22.72
N PHE A 304 -42.91 25.53 -22.61
CA PHE A 304 -42.88 24.26 -21.89
C PHE A 304 -43.12 24.57 -20.41
N GLY A 305 -44.39 24.50 -20.00
CA GLY A 305 -44.80 24.51 -18.60
C GLY A 305 -44.35 23.22 -17.92
N LEU A 306 -43.09 23.17 -17.49
CA LEU A 306 -42.66 22.23 -16.46
C LEU A 306 -43.28 22.67 -15.13
N LYS A 307 -44.43 22.07 -14.80
CA LYS A 307 -44.97 22.06 -13.44
C LYS A 307 -43.90 21.49 -12.51
N ARG A 308 -43.34 22.34 -11.64
CA ARG A 308 -42.56 21.89 -10.47
C ARG A 308 -43.49 21.08 -9.57
N PRO A 309 -43.20 19.81 -9.23
CA PRO A 309 -43.81 19.22 -8.07
C PRO A 309 -43.23 19.90 -6.82
N LYS A 310 -44.09 20.63 -6.08
CA LYS A 310 -43.84 20.91 -4.66
C LYS A 310 -44.05 19.60 -3.92
N SER A 311 -42.97 18.93 -3.53
CA SER A 311 -43.04 17.88 -2.51
C SER A 311 -42.17 18.29 -1.33
N ASN A 312 -42.85 18.68 -0.25
CA ASN A 312 -42.27 18.83 1.07
C ASN A 312 -41.69 17.48 1.51
N TRP A 313 -40.37 17.42 1.74
CA TRP A 313 -39.73 16.32 2.46
C TRP A 313 -38.76 16.91 3.48
N HIS A 314 -39.34 17.48 4.54
CA HIS A 314 -38.71 17.53 5.86
C HIS A 314 -39.66 16.84 6.81
N THR A 315 -39.53 15.51 6.93
CA THR A 315 -39.88 14.66 8.09
C THR A 315 -39.78 13.21 7.63
N GLY A 316 -38.91 12.42 8.25
CA GLY A 316 -38.98 10.95 8.16
C GLY A 316 -37.72 10.24 7.64
N ILE A 317 -36.58 10.43 8.29
CA ILE A 317 -35.53 9.39 8.36
C ILE A 317 -35.11 9.25 9.84
N GLU A 318 -36.06 8.80 10.64
CA GLU A 318 -35.81 7.99 11.83
C GLU A 318 -36.86 6.88 11.80
N ALA A 319 -36.52 5.76 11.15
CA ALA A 319 -37.12 4.42 11.26
C ALA A 319 -36.82 3.67 9.95
N GLY A 320 -36.12 2.54 10.03
CA GLY A 320 -35.97 1.66 8.86
C GLY A 320 -34.72 0.81 8.78
N VAL A 321 -33.95 0.66 9.86
CA VAL A 321 -33.10 -0.53 10.04
C VAL A 321 -34.04 -1.68 10.40
N ALA A 322 -34.45 -2.48 9.41
CA ALA A 322 -34.87 -3.88 9.50
C ALA A 322 -35.67 -4.28 8.25
N ASN A 323 -35.00 -4.87 7.25
CA ASN A 323 -35.48 -6.00 6.44
C ASN A 323 -34.62 -6.12 5.18
N ILE A 324 -33.50 -6.82 5.32
CA ILE A 324 -32.85 -7.53 4.21
C ILE A 324 -32.87 -8.99 4.62
N LEU A 325 -33.84 -9.74 4.11
CA LEU A 325 -33.76 -11.18 3.92
C LEU A 325 -34.95 -11.65 3.07
N LEU A 326 -34.59 -12.27 1.93
CA LEU A 326 -35.29 -13.26 1.12
C LEU A 326 -36.16 -12.79 -0.07
N GLU A 327 -35.94 -13.53 -1.17
CA GLU A 327 -36.57 -13.52 -2.52
C GLU A 327 -36.10 -12.38 -3.44
N GLY A 328 -35.38 -12.58 -4.57
CA GLY A 328 -35.24 -13.74 -5.45
C GLY A 328 -36.01 -13.49 -6.75
N ASP A 329 -35.39 -12.88 -7.78
CA ASP A 329 -35.25 -13.50 -9.11
C ASP A 329 -34.55 -12.60 -10.16
N ALA A 330 -33.82 -13.31 -11.03
CA ALA A 330 -33.34 -13.03 -12.39
C ALA A 330 -33.20 -11.59 -12.96
N GLY A 331 -31.95 -11.27 -13.36
CA GLY A 331 -31.70 -10.65 -14.66
C GLY A 331 -30.80 -9.41 -14.68
N ALA A 332 -29.47 -9.58 -14.76
CA ALA A 332 -28.58 -8.69 -15.52
C ALA A 332 -27.14 -9.23 -15.54
N THR A 333 -26.77 -9.81 -16.67
CA THR A 333 -25.40 -10.14 -17.04
C THR A 333 -24.60 -8.90 -17.49
N HIS A 334 -23.35 -8.80 -17.01
CA HIS A 334 -22.17 -8.06 -17.53
C HIS A 334 -21.94 -6.57 -17.20
N PRO A 335 -20.70 -6.26 -16.77
CA PRO A 335 -19.72 -5.70 -17.71
C PRO A 335 -18.33 -6.35 -17.55
N LEU A 336 -18.14 -7.53 -18.16
CA LEU A 336 -16.80 -8.13 -18.35
C LEU A 336 -16.48 -8.41 -19.82
N PHE A 337 -17.36 -8.00 -20.75
CA PHE A 337 -17.22 -8.29 -22.18
C PHE A 337 -16.51 -7.20 -23.01
N CYS A 338 -16.13 -6.07 -22.41
CA CYS A 338 -15.45 -4.99 -23.14
C CYS A 338 -13.92 -5.11 -23.21
N LEU A 339 -13.29 -6.03 -22.47
CA LEU A 339 -11.82 -6.16 -22.47
C LEU A 339 -11.27 -7.12 -23.53
N TRP A 340 -12.09 -7.94 -24.19
CA TRP A 340 -11.59 -8.98 -25.10
C TRP A 340 -11.57 -8.58 -26.59
N LYS A 341 -12.16 -7.43 -26.97
CA LYS A 341 -12.26 -7.00 -28.38
C LYS A 341 -11.16 -6.03 -28.85
N LEU A 342 -10.15 -5.73 -28.01
CA LEU A 342 -9.09 -4.77 -28.33
C LEU A 342 -7.70 -5.40 -28.56
N VAL A 343 -7.57 -6.75 -28.55
CA VAL A 343 -6.29 -7.45 -28.80
C VAL A 343 -6.27 -8.22 -30.14
N SER A 344 -7.37 -8.28 -30.89
CA SER A 344 -7.39 -8.94 -32.20
C SER A 344 -7.79 -7.98 -33.30
N VAL A 345 -6.87 -7.12 -33.73
CA VAL A 345 -6.58 -6.75 -35.13
C VAL A 345 -5.27 -5.96 -35.08
N SER A 346 -4.17 -6.65 -35.33
CA SER A 346 -2.94 -6.05 -35.86
C SER A 346 -2.98 -6.28 -37.39
N PRO A 347 -2.39 -5.41 -38.22
CA PRO A 347 -1.79 -5.91 -39.46
C PRO A 347 -0.60 -6.83 -39.13
#